data_AF-A0A7K6Q4Q2-F1
#
_entry.id   AF-A0A7K6Q4Q2-F1
#
_cell.length_a   1.000
_cell.length_b   1.000
_cell.length_c   1.000
_cell.angle_alpha   90.00
_cell.angle_beta   90.00
_cell.angle_gamma   90.00
#
_symmetry.space_group_name_H-M   'P 1'
#
loop_
_entity.id
_entity.type
_entity.pdbx_description
1 polymer ?
#
loop_
_entity_poly.entity_id
_entity_poly.type
_entity_poly.pdbx_seq_one_letter_code
_entity_poly.pdbx_strand_id
1 'polypeptide(L)'
;RSSTSDLNVALRECMAALDLFLNNKFSDALASLQAKTKDSMYHALTYATILEMQAMMTFDPQDILNAGNTMKEAQATCQRFRKKSTVADSINSLVHRQSLEHFTEGFFNYSLIDLFSSLCVTLEEIHAEICYAECLLQRAALTFLQDENMVSFIKGGIKVRNSYQTYRELDSLIQSPHYVKGENHLHFEGGVKLGVGAFNLTLSMFPARILRLLEFVGFSGNKEHGLLQLQEGASSYSFRSVLCTMLLLCYHTFMTFVLGTGKGNVEEAERLLKPYLARYPKGAIFLFFAGRIETLKGNIDAAVNRYEECCEAQQYWKQFHHMCYWELMWCFTYKRQWKMAFFYADLLSKENTWSKATYIYMKAAYLSMFGPDDCSPFGDNEAELFRIVPSLKLKIAGKSLPTEKFAIRKARRYLSSNPVPLPVPPLEMMYIWNGYAVIGKCPNLTEGMLETLNEAEEALARSSATELLADDRCVIKLLKGLCLKHLGKISEAEDHFNYIYLNEKKIKYDHYLIPNALLELAILYLDQDRREEAIKLLEKAKQNYKNYSMETRTHFRIQAALHQAKSAPENGMHCGASAVS
;
A
#
# COMPACT_ATOMS: atom_id res chain seq x y z
N ARG A 1 -39.78 21.24 -5.71
CA ARG A 1 -39.61 20.98 -7.16
C ARG A 1 -38.20 20.38 -7.33
N SER A 2 -38.16 19.09 -7.69
CA SER A 2 -37.09 18.20 -8.17
C SER A 2 -35.70 18.09 -7.50
N SER A 3 -35.61 17.70 -6.22
CA SER A 3 -34.34 17.24 -5.62
C SER A 3 -33.69 16.05 -6.37
N THR A 4 -34.50 15.14 -6.94
CA THR A 4 -33.99 14.01 -7.74
C THR A 4 -33.32 14.45 -9.05
N SER A 5 -33.82 15.52 -9.69
CA SER A 5 -33.19 16.07 -10.91
C SER A 5 -31.81 16.65 -10.62
N ASP A 6 -31.64 17.25 -9.43
CA ASP A 6 -30.39 17.90 -9.03
C ASP A 6 -29.29 16.87 -8.71
N LEU A 7 -29.63 15.72 -8.11
CA LEU A 7 -28.69 14.62 -7.85
C LEU A 7 -28.17 13.99 -9.15
N ASN A 8 -29.04 13.73 -10.12
CA ASN A 8 -28.66 13.22 -11.45
C ASN A 8 -27.70 14.17 -12.18
N VAL A 9 -28.00 15.47 -12.15
CA VAL A 9 -27.14 16.50 -12.76
C VAL A 9 -25.78 16.51 -12.05
N ALA A 10 -25.77 16.52 -10.72
CA ALA A 10 -24.53 16.53 -9.95
C ALA A 10 -23.64 15.33 -10.21
N LEU A 11 -24.21 14.13 -10.28
CA LEU A 11 -23.47 12.91 -10.62
C LEU A 11 -22.86 12.98 -12.02
N ARG A 12 -23.62 13.43 -13.03
CA ARG A 12 -23.10 13.58 -14.41
C ARG A 12 -21.98 14.61 -14.49
N GLU A 13 -22.12 15.75 -13.83
CA GLU A 13 -21.09 16.79 -13.78
C GLU A 13 -19.82 16.29 -13.10
N CYS A 14 -19.95 15.59 -11.96
CA CYS A 14 -18.79 15.01 -11.25
C CYS A 14 -18.13 13.88 -12.04
N MET A 15 -18.89 13.06 -12.79
CA MET A 15 -18.31 12.07 -13.69
C MET A 15 -17.54 12.72 -14.84
N ALA A 16 -18.04 13.82 -15.41
CA ALA A 16 -17.30 14.57 -16.43
C ALA A 16 -16.02 15.20 -15.86
N ALA A 17 -16.06 15.74 -14.64
CA ALA A 17 -14.87 16.23 -13.95
C ALA A 17 -13.85 15.11 -13.68
N LEU A 18 -14.31 13.92 -13.30
CA LEU A 18 -13.47 12.74 -13.14
C LEU A 18 -12.83 12.32 -14.47
N ASP A 19 -13.57 12.32 -15.57
CA ASP A 19 -13.03 12.03 -16.91
C ASP A 19 -11.96 13.06 -17.34
N LEU A 20 -12.12 14.34 -16.99
CA LEU A 20 -11.08 15.36 -17.18
C LEU A 20 -9.83 15.04 -16.37
N PHE A 21 -10.00 14.72 -15.08
CA PHE A 21 -8.91 14.37 -14.18
C PHE A 21 -8.12 13.16 -14.66
N LEU A 22 -8.82 12.10 -15.07
CA LEU A 22 -8.23 10.86 -15.59
C LEU A 22 -7.53 11.04 -16.95
N ASN A 23 -7.82 12.12 -17.67
CA ASN A 23 -7.14 12.56 -18.89
C ASN A 23 -6.07 13.64 -18.65
N ASN A 24 -5.58 13.77 -17.41
CA ASN A 24 -4.58 14.76 -17.00
C ASN A 24 -5.00 16.24 -17.13
N LYS A 25 -6.30 16.53 -17.33
CA LYS A 25 -6.83 17.90 -17.36
C LYS A 25 -7.21 18.34 -15.93
N PHE A 26 -6.21 18.34 -15.05
CA PHE A 26 -6.40 18.50 -13.60
C PHE A 26 -7.05 19.85 -13.23
N SER A 27 -6.58 20.94 -13.84
CA SER A 27 -7.10 22.28 -13.56
C SER A 27 -8.56 22.44 -14.01
N ASP A 28 -8.90 21.92 -15.20
CA ASP A 28 -10.26 21.95 -15.73
C ASP A 28 -11.22 21.13 -14.84
N ALA A 29 -10.76 19.95 -14.37
CA ALA A 29 -11.52 19.13 -13.44
C ALA A 29 -11.83 19.90 -12.14
N LEU A 30 -10.81 20.48 -11.50
CA LEU A 30 -11.00 21.25 -10.26
C LEU A 30 -11.89 22.48 -10.46
N ALA A 31 -11.68 23.23 -11.54
CA ALA A 31 -12.49 24.42 -11.86
C ALA A 31 -13.97 24.07 -12.08
N SER A 32 -14.25 22.94 -12.76
CA SER A 32 -15.62 22.48 -12.99
C SER A 32 -16.37 22.11 -11.70
N LEU A 33 -15.63 21.68 -10.67
CA LEU A 33 -16.20 21.25 -9.39
C LEU A 33 -16.40 22.39 -8.39
N GLN A 34 -15.48 23.36 -8.39
CA GLN A 34 -15.32 24.36 -7.33
C GLN A 34 -16.60 25.15 -7.03
N ALA A 35 -17.32 25.57 -8.08
CA ALA A 35 -18.49 26.45 -7.97
C ALA A 35 -19.66 25.84 -7.18
N LYS A 36 -19.76 24.50 -7.12
CA LYS A 36 -20.90 23.78 -6.51
C LYS A 36 -20.55 23.04 -5.22
N THR A 37 -19.34 23.24 -4.69
CA THR A 37 -18.84 22.57 -3.47
C THR A 37 -19.66 22.86 -2.20
N LYS A 38 -20.39 23.98 -2.15
CA LYS A 38 -21.25 24.34 -1.00
C LYS A 38 -22.67 23.81 -1.10
N ASP A 39 -23.10 23.46 -2.31
CA ASP A 39 -24.50 23.20 -2.65
C ASP A 39 -24.73 21.75 -3.11
N SER A 40 -23.69 20.96 -3.33
CA SER A 40 -23.80 19.57 -3.79
C SER A 40 -22.82 18.65 -3.08
N MET A 41 -23.33 17.58 -2.47
CA MET A 41 -22.53 16.59 -1.74
C MET A 41 -21.44 15.95 -2.62
N TYR A 42 -21.75 15.64 -3.89
CA TYR A 42 -20.83 15.00 -4.81
C TYR A 42 -19.74 15.95 -5.29
N HIS A 43 -20.08 17.19 -5.62
CA HIS A 43 -19.07 18.19 -6.00
C HIS A 43 -18.13 18.48 -4.84
N ALA A 44 -18.68 18.64 -3.64
CA ALA A 44 -17.90 18.88 -2.42
C ALA A 44 -16.91 17.76 -2.15
N LEU A 45 -17.40 16.51 -2.14
CA LEU A 45 -16.59 15.32 -1.92
C LEU A 45 -15.53 15.16 -3.02
N THR A 46 -15.92 15.21 -4.30
CA THR A 46 -15.01 14.98 -5.43
C THR A 46 -13.87 16.00 -5.43
N TYR A 47 -14.20 17.28 -5.24
CA TYR A 47 -13.21 18.35 -5.15
C TYR A 47 -12.26 18.11 -3.97
N ALA A 48 -12.80 17.79 -2.80
CA ALA A 48 -12.01 17.52 -1.61
C ALA A 48 -11.11 16.29 -1.78
N THR A 49 -11.59 15.22 -2.42
CA THR A 49 -10.81 14.00 -2.70
C THR A 49 -9.66 14.25 -3.66
N ILE A 50 -9.84 15.08 -4.69
CA ILE A 50 -8.75 15.45 -5.60
C ILE A 50 -7.66 16.23 -4.86
N LEU A 51 -8.05 17.19 -4.00
CA LEU A 51 -7.09 17.93 -3.17
C LEU A 51 -6.40 17.06 -2.12
N GLU A 52 -7.12 16.10 -1.53
CA GLU A 52 -6.51 15.10 -0.65
C GLU A 52 -5.50 14.24 -1.39
N MET A 53 -5.82 13.77 -2.60
CA MET A 53 -4.87 13.03 -3.41
C MET A 53 -3.61 13.86 -3.67
N GLN A 54 -3.75 15.15 -4.01
CA GLN A 54 -2.60 16.05 -4.16
C GLN A 54 -1.78 16.15 -2.86
N ALA A 55 -2.43 16.39 -1.72
CA ALA A 55 -1.76 16.52 -0.42
C ALA A 55 -1.05 15.22 0.01
N MET A 56 -1.67 14.07 -0.23
CA MET A 56 -1.08 12.76 0.03
C MET A 56 0.12 12.50 -0.89
N MET A 57 0.15 13.05 -2.09
CA MET A 57 1.29 12.88 -3.00
C MET A 57 2.41 13.88 -2.75
N THR A 58 2.10 15.11 -2.34
CA THR A 58 3.10 16.14 -2.06
C THR A 58 3.72 16.01 -0.67
N PHE A 59 2.98 15.44 0.29
CA PHE A 59 3.31 15.47 1.72
C PHE A 59 3.68 16.86 2.25
N ASP A 60 3.21 17.91 1.59
CA ASP A 60 3.47 19.28 2.02
C ASP A 60 2.51 19.66 3.16
N PRO A 61 3.00 20.20 4.29
CA PRO A 61 2.14 20.56 5.41
C PRO A 61 1.00 21.52 5.05
N GLN A 62 1.23 22.45 4.12
CA GLN A 62 0.22 23.42 3.68
C GLN A 62 -0.85 22.74 2.82
N ASP A 63 -0.46 21.84 1.91
CA ASP A 63 -1.39 21.06 1.12
C ASP A 63 -2.25 20.13 2.02
N ILE A 64 -1.63 19.45 2.99
CA ILE A 64 -2.32 18.59 3.96
C ILE A 64 -3.31 19.40 4.81
N LEU A 65 -2.93 20.61 5.24
CA LEU A 65 -3.82 21.51 5.99
C LEU A 65 -5.00 21.95 5.13
N ASN A 66 -4.74 22.38 3.89
CA ASN A 66 -5.76 22.82 2.95
C ASN A 66 -6.76 21.69 2.65
N ALA A 67 -6.26 20.50 2.26
CA ALA A 67 -7.10 19.32 2.03
C ALA A 67 -7.93 18.96 3.26
N GLY A 68 -7.35 19.04 4.46
CA GLY A 68 -8.08 18.78 5.71
C GLY A 68 -9.22 19.76 5.98
N ASN A 69 -9.02 21.04 5.67
CA ASN A 69 -10.06 22.06 5.77
C ASN A 69 -11.15 21.85 4.72
N THR A 70 -10.79 21.66 3.45
CA THR A 70 -11.74 21.38 2.37
C THR A 70 -12.55 20.12 2.65
N MET A 71 -11.93 19.05 3.15
CA MET A 71 -12.64 17.82 3.48
C MET A 71 -13.59 17.99 4.69
N LYS A 72 -13.24 18.86 5.65
CA LYS A 72 -14.14 19.22 6.75
C LYS A 72 -15.37 19.99 6.23
N GLU A 73 -15.18 20.89 5.27
CA GLU A 73 -16.28 21.59 4.60
C GLU A 73 -17.15 20.62 3.79
N ALA A 74 -16.55 19.71 3.02
CA ALA A 74 -17.27 18.69 2.28
C ALA A 74 -18.10 17.78 3.20
N GLN A 75 -17.55 17.36 4.34
CA GLN A 75 -18.31 16.64 5.36
C GLN A 75 -19.50 17.44 5.88
N ALA A 76 -19.31 18.74 6.15
CA ALA A 76 -20.39 19.61 6.62
C ALA A 76 -21.49 19.78 5.56
N THR A 77 -21.13 19.88 4.28
CA THR A 77 -22.08 19.86 3.16
C THR A 77 -22.85 18.54 3.14
N CYS A 78 -22.18 17.38 3.15
CA CYS A 78 -22.84 16.08 3.19
C CYS A 78 -23.81 15.96 4.38
N GLN A 79 -23.39 16.41 5.57
CA GLN A 79 -24.21 16.38 6.79
C GLN A 79 -25.54 17.16 6.67
N ARG A 80 -25.62 18.19 5.81
CA ARG A 80 -26.87 18.95 5.58
C ARG A 80 -27.90 18.16 4.79
N PHE A 81 -27.45 17.26 3.92
CA PHE A 81 -28.28 16.38 3.09
C PHE A 81 -28.61 15.06 3.79
N ARG A 82 -27.91 14.70 4.87
CA ARG A 82 -28.25 13.56 5.71
C ARG A 82 -29.56 13.81 6.47
N LYS A 83 -30.26 12.73 6.78
CA LYS A 83 -31.46 12.76 7.60
C LYS A 83 -31.19 13.47 8.92
N LYS A 84 -31.97 14.52 9.23
CA LYS A 84 -31.90 15.21 10.52
C LYS A 84 -32.65 14.36 11.54
N SER A 85 -31.93 13.76 12.49
CA SER A 85 -32.55 13.21 13.70
C SER A 85 -33.11 14.39 14.52
N THR A 86 -34.44 14.54 14.56
CA THR A 86 -35.09 15.59 15.35
C THR A 86 -34.92 15.29 16.83
N VAL A 87 -34.59 16.30 17.64
CA VAL A 87 -34.45 16.16 19.11
C VAL A 87 -35.72 15.58 19.76
N ALA A 88 -36.89 15.77 19.15
CA ALA A 88 -38.16 15.15 19.56
C ALA A 88 -38.19 13.61 19.41
N ASP A 89 -37.53 13.05 18.40
CA ASP A 89 -37.43 11.59 18.21
C ASP A 89 -36.53 10.95 19.27
N SER A 90 -35.52 11.69 19.73
CA SER A 90 -34.66 11.28 20.85
C SER A 90 -35.39 11.35 22.21
N ILE A 91 -36.29 12.32 22.40
CA ILE A 91 -37.04 12.48 23.66
C ILE A 91 -38.19 11.46 23.78
N ASN A 92 -38.91 11.15 22.69
CA ASN A 92 -39.91 10.06 22.71
C ASN A 92 -39.27 8.69 22.99
N SER A 93 -38.02 8.46 22.56
CA SER A 93 -37.27 7.23 22.88
C SER A 93 -36.82 7.13 24.35
N LEU A 94 -36.77 8.26 25.06
CA LEU A 94 -36.40 8.33 26.49
C LEU A 94 -37.60 8.07 27.41
N VAL A 95 -38.82 8.42 27.00
CA VAL A 95 -40.04 8.22 27.80
C VAL A 95 -40.47 6.74 27.82
N HIS A 96 -40.17 5.97 26.76
CA HIS A 96 -40.38 4.51 26.75
C HIS A 96 -39.32 3.71 27.54
N ARG A 97 -38.32 4.38 28.14
CA ARG A 97 -37.18 3.73 28.82
C ARG A 97 -37.39 3.50 30.32
N GLN A 98 -38.61 3.70 30.84
CA GLN A 98 -38.88 3.67 32.28
C GLN A 98 -39.33 2.32 32.87
N SER A 99 -39.15 1.19 32.17
CA SER A 99 -39.31 -0.12 32.83
C SER A 99 -38.15 -1.10 32.54
N LEU A 100 -37.58 -1.59 33.65
CA LEU A 100 -36.63 -2.70 33.83
C LEU A 100 -35.13 -2.46 33.51
N GLU A 101 -34.45 -1.97 34.54
CA GLU A 101 -33.17 -2.42 35.13
C GLU A 101 -32.29 -3.40 34.32
N HIS A 102 -31.19 -2.90 33.76
CA HIS A 102 -29.81 -3.32 34.09
C HIS A 102 -28.81 -2.25 33.59
N PHE A 103 -28.10 -1.64 34.52
CA PHE A 103 -27.13 -0.58 34.31
C PHE A 103 -25.78 -1.23 33.93
N THR A 104 -25.44 -1.32 32.63
CA THR A 104 -24.06 -1.30 32.05
C THR A 104 -23.96 -1.61 30.55
N GLU A 105 -25.08 -1.74 29.81
CA GLU A 105 -25.07 -1.92 28.35
C GLU A 105 -26.03 -0.92 27.68
N GLY A 106 -25.60 0.34 27.49
CA GLY A 106 -26.59 1.41 27.26
C GLY A 106 -26.15 2.59 26.39
N PHE A 107 -25.29 2.39 25.40
CA PHE A 107 -25.00 3.40 24.35
C PHE A 107 -24.96 2.83 22.93
N PHE A 108 -25.21 1.52 22.78
CA PHE A 108 -25.10 0.78 21.54
C PHE A 108 -26.40 -0.02 21.33
N ASN A 109 -26.85 -0.15 20.09
CA ASN A 109 -28.13 -0.69 19.65
C ASN A 109 -29.29 0.31 19.63
N TYR A 110 -29.18 1.30 18.75
CA TYR A 110 -30.26 1.49 17.78
C TYR A 110 -29.73 1.01 16.44
N SER A 111 -30.38 0.01 15.84
CA SER A 111 -30.08 -0.40 14.48
C SER A 111 -30.71 0.63 13.55
N LEU A 112 -29.91 1.27 12.69
CA LEU A 112 -30.42 2.13 11.63
C LEU A 112 -31.43 1.39 10.73
N ILE A 113 -31.41 0.05 10.72
CA ILE A 113 -32.38 -0.81 10.03
C ILE A 113 -33.82 -0.54 10.50
N ASP A 114 -34.06 -0.37 11.81
CA ASP A 114 -35.42 -0.06 12.32
C ASP A 114 -35.85 1.36 11.93
N LEU A 115 -34.89 2.28 11.75
CA LEU A 115 -35.13 3.65 11.31
C LEU A 115 -35.33 3.79 9.79
N PHE A 116 -34.71 2.91 9.00
CA PHE A 116 -34.85 2.82 7.53
C PHE A 116 -36.09 2.00 7.12
N SER A 117 -36.45 0.98 7.92
CA SER A 117 -37.64 0.15 7.73
C SER A 117 -38.96 0.89 8.06
N SER A 118 -38.93 1.74 9.09
CA SER A 118 -40.10 2.47 9.61
C SER A 118 -40.41 3.79 8.87
N LEU A 119 -39.46 4.35 8.10
CA LEU A 119 -39.58 5.71 7.58
C LEU A 119 -39.02 5.85 6.16
N CYS A 120 -39.77 6.48 5.24
CA CYS A 120 -39.34 6.86 3.89
C CYS A 120 -38.03 7.66 3.93
N VAL A 121 -36.88 7.00 3.75
CA VAL A 121 -35.62 7.69 3.46
C VAL A 121 -35.54 7.97 1.97
N THR A 122 -35.21 9.21 1.64
CA THR A 122 -35.06 9.65 0.25
C THR A 122 -33.75 9.11 -0.35
N LEU A 123 -33.74 8.93 -1.67
CA LEU A 123 -32.54 8.56 -2.42
C LEU A 123 -31.37 9.53 -2.15
N GLU A 124 -31.66 10.81 -1.97
CA GLU A 124 -30.64 11.83 -1.69
C GLU A 124 -29.98 11.62 -0.31
N GLU A 125 -30.75 11.26 0.71
CA GLU A 125 -30.24 11.00 2.06
C GLU A 125 -29.31 9.77 2.09
N ILE A 126 -29.63 8.68 1.37
CA ILE A 126 -28.76 7.49 1.35
C ILE A 126 -27.44 7.75 0.61
N HIS A 127 -27.46 8.58 -0.44
CA HIS A 127 -26.25 9.03 -1.11
C HIS A 127 -25.41 9.94 -0.20
N ALA A 128 -26.06 10.78 0.61
CA ALA A 128 -25.38 11.63 1.58
C ALA A 128 -24.72 10.82 2.71
N GLU A 129 -25.32 9.70 3.15
CA GLU A 129 -24.70 8.77 4.10
C GLU A 129 -23.39 8.17 3.56
N ILE A 130 -23.36 7.72 2.29
CA ILE A 130 -22.12 7.24 1.66
C ILE A 130 -21.08 8.36 1.59
N CYS A 131 -21.43 9.52 1.05
CA CYS A 131 -20.47 10.61 0.86
C CYS A 131 -19.90 11.09 2.20
N TYR A 132 -20.72 11.08 3.26
CA TYR A 132 -20.28 11.38 4.62
C TYR A 132 -19.35 10.30 5.17
N ALA A 133 -19.65 9.02 4.98
CA ALA A 133 -18.78 7.91 5.40
C ALA A 133 -17.41 7.97 4.71
N GLU A 134 -17.36 8.38 3.44
CA GLU A 134 -16.11 8.60 2.70
C GLU A 134 -15.34 9.80 3.24
N CYS A 135 -16.02 10.93 3.50
CA CYS A 135 -15.39 12.08 4.13
C CYS A 135 -14.77 11.71 5.48
N LEU A 136 -15.44 10.88 6.30
CA LEU A 136 -14.87 10.42 7.57
C LEU A 136 -13.56 9.65 7.38
N LEU A 137 -13.52 8.74 6.41
CA LEU A 137 -12.33 7.91 6.15
C LEU A 137 -11.16 8.76 5.64
N GLN A 138 -11.42 9.62 4.67
CA GLN A 138 -10.47 10.56 4.08
C GLN A 138 -9.93 11.57 5.13
N ARG A 139 -10.81 12.13 5.97
CA ARG A 139 -10.38 12.94 7.13
C ARG A 139 -9.57 12.15 8.15
N ALA A 140 -9.86 10.87 8.36
CA ALA A 140 -9.08 10.06 9.28
C ALA A 140 -7.65 9.91 8.77
N ALA A 141 -7.47 9.65 7.47
CA ALA A 141 -6.16 9.58 6.83
C ALA A 141 -5.38 10.89 7.01
N LEU A 142 -5.98 12.03 6.68
CA LEU A 142 -5.36 13.36 6.89
C LEU A 142 -5.05 13.64 8.36
N THR A 143 -5.94 13.25 9.30
CA THR A 143 -5.69 13.43 10.75
C THR A 143 -4.44 12.69 11.21
N PHE A 144 -4.18 11.49 10.68
CA PHE A 144 -2.98 10.72 11.00
C PHE A 144 -1.70 11.34 10.42
N LEU A 145 -1.81 12.20 9.40
CA LEU A 145 -0.69 12.94 8.82
C LEU A 145 -0.44 14.30 9.49
N GLN A 146 -1.49 14.99 9.93
CA GLN A 146 -1.41 16.37 10.43
C GLN A 146 -0.75 16.50 11.80
N ASP A 147 -0.96 15.54 12.70
CA ASP A 147 -0.59 15.70 14.10
C ASP A 147 -0.18 14.38 14.74
N GLU A 148 0.96 14.39 15.43
CA GLU A 148 1.60 13.22 16.05
C GLU A 148 1.02 12.87 17.42
N ASN A 149 0.11 13.68 17.97
CA ASN A 149 -0.38 13.46 19.33
C ASN A 149 -1.45 12.34 19.43
N MET A 150 -1.55 11.77 20.64
CA MET A 150 -2.47 10.67 20.95
C MET A 150 -3.95 11.06 20.72
N VAL A 151 -4.29 12.34 20.93
CA VAL A 151 -5.66 12.85 20.75
C VAL A 151 -6.08 12.77 19.28
N SER A 152 -5.20 13.18 18.37
CA SER A 152 -5.42 13.10 16.92
C SER A 152 -5.52 11.65 16.45
N PHE A 153 -4.70 10.74 17.02
CA PHE A 153 -4.84 9.31 16.76
C PHE A 153 -6.21 8.74 17.18
N ILE A 154 -6.69 9.08 18.38
CA ILE A 154 -8.03 8.66 18.86
C ILE A 154 -9.13 9.26 17.97
N LYS A 155 -9.05 10.56 17.65
CA LYS A 155 -10.00 11.25 16.77
C LYS A 155 -10.05 10.65 15.36
N GLY A 156 -8.92 10.17 14.84
CA GLY A 156 -8.84 9.44 13.58
C GLY A 156 -9.50 8.07 13.71
N GLY A 157 -9.17 7.30 14.74
CA GLY A 157 -9.77 5.99 15.01
C GLY A 157 -11.30 6.01 15.13
N ILE A 158 -11.87 7.02 15.81
CA ILE A 158 -13.32 7.21 15.91
C ILE A 158 -13.95 7.43 14.52
N LYS A 159 -13.30 8.21 13.63
CA LYS A 159 -13.81 8.45 12.27
C LYS A 159 -13.81 7.17 11.44
N VAL A 160 -12.74 6.38 11.51
CA VAL A 160 -12.64 5.08 10.84
C VAL A 160 -13.76 4.15 11.31
N ARG A 161 -14.00 4.08 12.63
CA ARG A 161 -15.08 3.26 13.20
C ARG A 161 -16.45 3.70 12.73
N ASN A 162 -16.74 5.00 12.77
CA ASN A 162 -18.03 5.52 12.33
C ASN A 162 -18.26 5.26 10.84
N SER A 163 -17.23 5.46 10.00
CA SER A 163 -17.28 5.12 8.57
C SER A 163 -17.59 3.63 8.35
N TYR A 164 -16.86 2.75 9.04
CA TYR A 164 -17.07 1.29 8.97
C TYR A 164 -18.50 0.88 9.36
N GLN A 165 -19.03 1.44 10.45
CA GLN A 165 -20.40 1.18 10.91
C GLN A 165 -21.43 1.62 9.87
N THR A 166 -21.29 2.84 9.32
CA THR A 166 -22.18 3.33 8.26
C THR A 166 -22.16 2.42 7.04
N TYR A 167 -21.00 1.98 6.56
CA TYR A 167 -20.94 1.05 5.43
C TYR A 167 -21.62 -0.29 5.70
N ARG A 168 -21.47 -0.83 6.91
CA ARG A 168 -22.16 -2.06 7.32
C ARG A 168 -23.68 -1.93 7.37
N GLU A 169 -24.18 -0.77 7.78
CA GLU A 169 -25.61 -0.49 7.81
C GLU A 169 -26.16 -0.32 6.39
N LEU A 170 -25.41 0.35 5.50
CA LEU A 170 -25.78 0.52 4.09
C LEU A 170 -25.72 -0.81 3.32
N ASP A 171 -24.79 -1.70 3.63
CA ASP A 171 -24.73 -3.05 3.07
C ASP A 171 -25.95 -3.89 3.51
N SER A 172 -26.26 -3.86 4.81
CA SER A 172 -27.49 -4.47 5.35
C SER A 172 -28.76 -3.92 4.68
N LEU A 173 -28.78 -2.62 4.38
CA LEU A 173 -29.89 -1.98 3.67
C LEU A 173 -30.04 -2.55 2.26
N ILE A 174 -28.96 -2.67 1.49
CA ILE A 174 -29.01 -3.24 0.12
C ILE A 174 -29.51 -4.68 0.12
N GLN A 175 -29.16 -5.46 1.15
CA GLN A 175 -29.58 -6.85 1.30
C GLN A 175 -31.03 -7.01 1.83
N SER A 176 -31.64 -5.92 2.31
CA SER A 176 -33.00 -5.93 2.84
C SER A 176 -34.04 -6.13 1.73
N PRO A 177 -35.10 -6.92 1.96
CA PRO A 177 -36.21 -7.06 1.01
C PRO A 177 -36.98 -5.74 0.78
N HIS A 178 -36.80 -4.76 1.66
CA HIS A 178 -37.43 -3.44 1.57
C HIS A 178 -36.63 -2.43 0.73
N TYR A 179 -35.43 -2.78 0.27
CA TYR A 179 -34.64 -1.90 -0.57
C TYR A 179 -35.17 -1.88 -2.00
N VAL A 180 -35.66 -0.72 -2.43
CA VAL A 180 -36.19 -0.49 -3.77
C VAL A 180 -35.15 0.26 -4.59
N LYS A 181 -34.78 -0.31 -5.74
CA LYS A 181 -33.83 0.30 -6.66
C LYS A 181 -34.45 1.52 -7.35
N GLY A 182 -34.08 2.70 -6.86
CA GLY A 182 -34.44 3.99 -7.47
C GLY A 182 -33.57 4.37 -8.67
N GLU A 183 -33.79 5.56 -9.19
CA GLU A 183 -32.84 6.22 -10.11
C GLU A 183 -31.46 6.34 -9.42
N ASN A 184 -30.35 6.32 -10.16
CA ASN A 184 -28.97 6.36 -9.62
C ASN A 184 -28.56 5.25 -8.63
N HIS A 185 -29.38 4.21 -8.38
CA HIS A 185 -29.03 3.14 -7.44
C HIS A 185 -27.66 2.48 -7.72
N LEU A 186 -27.23 2.41 -8.99
CA LEU A 186 -25.91 1.91 -9.37
C LEU A 186 -24.76 2.73 -8.75
N HIS A 187 -24.91 4.05 -8.61
CA HIS A 187 -23.91 4.91 -7.96
C HIS A 187 -23.87 4.74 -6.44
N PHE A 188 -25.03 4.43 -5.84
CA PHE A 188 -25.15 4.09 -4.42
C PHE A 188 -24.54 2.71 -4.13
N GLU A 189 -25.02 1.66 -4.81
CA GLU A 189 -24.52 0.28 -4.65
C GLU A 189 -23.02 0.20 -4.95
N GLY A 190 -22.53 0.89 -5.98
CA GLY A 190 -21.11 0.97 -6.28
C GLY A 190 -20.28 1.63 -5.17
N GLY A 191 -20.86 2.59 -4.43
CA GLY A 191 -20.22 3.20 -3.27
C GLY A 191 -20.21 2.31 -2.04
N VAL A 192 -21.29 1.58 -1.78
CA VAL A 192 -21.29 0.57 -0.71
C VAL A 192 -20.26 -0.50 -0.99
N LYS A 193 -20.20 -1.02 -2.22
CA LYS A 193 -19.18 -1.98 -2.68
C LYS A 193 -17.75 -1.49 -2.47
N LEU A 194 -17.48 -0.21 -2.78
CA LEU A 194 -16.18 0.40 -2.53
C LEU A 194 -15.81 0.33 -1.04
N GLY A 195 -16.69 0.82 -0.16
CA GLY A 195 -16.40 0.88 1.27
C GLY A 195 -16.32 -0.48 1.94
N VAL A 196 -17.33 -1.34 1.74
CA VAL A 196 -17.37 -2.70 2.28
C VAL A 196 -16.16 -3.50 1.79
N GLY A 197 -15.86 -3.40 0.50
CA GLY A 197 -14.72 -4.04 -0.13
C GLY A 197 -13.39 -3.57 0.47
N ALA A 198 -13.18 -2.27 0.57
CA ALA A 198 -11.97 -1.67 1.13
C ALA A 198 -11.75 -2.04 2.61
N PHE A 199 -12.79 -1.98 3.44
CA PHE A 199 -12.70 -2.36 4.85
C PHE A 199 -12.38 -3.84 5.03
N ASN A 200 -13.13 -4.72 4.36
CA ASN A 200 -12.92 -6.17 4.47
C ASN A 200 -11.52 -6.57 4.02
N LEU A 201 -11.07 -6.04 2.88
CA LEU A 201 -9.74 -6.32 2.34
C LEU A 201 -8.65 -5.82 3.29
N THR A 202 -8.71 -4.56 3.72
CA THR A 202 -7.69 -3.96 4.60
C THR A 202 -7.63 -4.67 5.95
N LEU A 203 -8.79 -4.96 6.56
CA LEU A 203 -8.86 -5.63 7.85
C LEU A 203 -8.30 -7.05 7.78
N SER A 204 -8.57 -7.79 6.70
CA SER A 204 -8.06 -9.15 6.50
C SER A 204 -6.54 -9.24 6.40
N MET A 205 -5.88 -8.14 6.04
CA MET A 205 -4.42 -8.11 5.91
C MET A 205 -3.71 -7.96 7.26
N PHE A 206 -4.36 -7.43 8.30
CA PHE A 206 -3.68 -7.17 9.57
C PHE A 206 -3.17 -8.45 10.25
N PRO A 207 -2.03 -8.36 10.96
CA PRO A 207 -1.54 -9.45 11.79
C PRO A 207 -2.60 -9.94 12.80
N ALA A 208 -2.72 -11.25 13.00
CA ALA A 208 -3.73 -11.86 13.89
C ALA A 208 -3.81 -11.26 15.32
N ARG A 209 -2.71 -10.70 15.85
CA ARG A 209 -2.73 -9.98 17.13
C ARG A 209 -3.48 -8.66 17.07
N ILE A 210 -3.28 -7.90 15.99
CA ILE A 210 -3.95 -6.60 15.77
C ILE A 210 -5.41 -6.85 15.42
N LEU A 211 -5.68 -7.84 14.56
CA LEU A 211 -7.04 -8.19 14.16
C LEU A 211 -7.92 -8.55 15.36
N ARG A 212 -7.45 -9.40 16.28
CA ARG A 212 -8.20 -9.74 17.52
C ARG A 212 -8.57 -8.53 18.37
N LEU A 213 -7.72 -7.51 18.43
CA LEU A 213 -8.01 -6.27 19.16
C LEU A 213 -9.07 -5.43 18.44
N LEU A 214 -9.06 -5.41 17.11
CA LEU A 214 -10.04 -4.71 16.29
C LEU A 214 -11.40 -5.43 16.33
N GLU A 215 -11.40 -6.77 16.31
CA GLU A 215 -12.59 -7.63 16.45
C GLU A 215 -13.32 -7.40 17.77
N PHE A 216 -12.57 -7.25 18.86
CA PHE A 216 -13.14 -6.89 20.17
C PHE A 216 -13.94 -5.58 20.13
N VAL A 217 -13.59 -4.64 19.26
CA VAL A 217 -14.26 -3.33 19.10
C VAL A 217 -15.33 -3.36 17.99
N GLY A 218 -15.54 -4.53 17.35
CA GLY A 218 -16.59 -4.78 16.37
C GLY A 218 -16.14 -4.72 14.89
N PHE A 219 -14.84 -4.62 14.61
CA PHE A 219 -14.33 -4.72 13.23
C PHE A 219 -14.15 -6.18 12.82
N SER A 220 -14.55 -6.53 11.61
CA SER A 220 -14.26 -7.84 11.04
C SER A 220 -13.86 -7.68 9.57
N GLY A 221 -12.97 -8.55 9.09
CA GLY A 221 -12.50 -8.49 7.71
C GLY A 221 -12.44 -9.87 7.08
N ASN A 222 -13.06 -10.01 5.91
CA ASN A 222 -12.96 -11.20 5.08
C ASN A 222 -12.33 -10.82 3.73
N LYS A 223 -11.16 -11.40 3.44
CA LYS A 223 -10.40 -11.10 2.22
C LYS A 223 -11.19 -11.39 0.94
N GLU A 224 -11.80 -12.57 0.84
CA GLU A 224 -12.50 -13.03 -0.37
C GLU A 224 -13.74 -12.18 -0.62
N HIS A 225 -14.51 -11.93 0.42
CA HIS A 225 -15.66 -11.03 0.34
C HIS A 225 -15.24 -9.61 -0.04
N GLY A 226 -14.14 -9.10 0.54
CA GLY A 226 -13.60 -7.79 0.21
C GLY A 226 -13.21 -7.66 -1.27
N LEU A 227 -12.53 -8.68 -1.81
CA LEU A 227 -12.16 -8.72 -3.23
C LEU A 227 -13.39 -8.81 -4.14
N LEU A 228 -14.37 -9.66 -3.80
CA LEU A 228 -15.61 -9.80 -4.56
C LEU A 228 -16.37 -8.47 -4.66
N GLN A 229 -16.56 -7.77 -3.53
CA GLN A 229 -17.25 -6.47 -3.50
C GLN A 229 -16.54 -5.44 -4.37
N LEU A 230 -15.20 -5.35 -4.29
CA LEU A 230 -14.42 -4.46 -5.13
C LEU A 230 -14.50 -4.83 -6.62
N GLN A 231 -14.48 -6.11 -6.98
CA GLN A 231 -14.59 -6.57 -8.37
C GLN A 231 -15.95 -6.25 -8.97
N GLU A 232 -17.02 -6.48 -8.22
CA GLU A 232 -18.36 -6.10 -8.64
C GLU A 232 -18.50 -4.57 -8.75
N GLY A 233 -17.91 -3.82 -7.80
CA GLY A 233 -17.88 -2.36 -7.83
C GLY A 233 -17.13 -1.83 -9.06
N ALA A 234 -15.98 -2.42 -9.39
CA ALA A 234 -15.18 -2.06 -10.56
C ALA A 234 -15.88 -2.37 -11.89
N SER A 235 -16.67 -3.45 -11.93
CA SER A 235 -17.40 -3.89 -13.14
C SER A 235 -18.73 -3.14 -13.34
N SER A 236 -19.21 -2.44 -12.32
CA SER A 236 -20.45 -1.65 -12.38
C SER A 236 -20.26 -0.34 -13.16
N TYR A 237 -21.32 0.20 -13.76
CA TYR A 237 -21.34 1.59 -14.23
C TYR A 237 -21.71 2.52 -13.07
N SER A 238 -20.72 2.89 -12.27
CA SER A 238 -20.90 3.74 -11.09
C SER A 238 -19.87 4.87 -11.05
N PHE A 239 -20.12 5.87 -10.21
CA PHE A 239 -19.19 6.98 -9.98
C PHE A 239 -17.87 6.50 -9.37
N ARG A 240 -17.91 5.38 -8.64
CA ARG A 240 -16.81 4.85 -7.82
C ARG A 240 -16.10 3.66 -8.44
N SER A 241 -16.50 3.24 -9.64
CA SER A 241 -15.91 2.07 -10.32
C SER A 241 -14.41 2.21 -10.55
N VAL A 242 -13.93 3.43 -10.86
CA VAL A 242 -12.49 3.68 -11.00
C VAL A 242 -11.77 3.53 -9.66
N LEU A 243 -12.35 3.97 -8.54
CA LEU A 243 -11.72 3.83 -7.21
C LEU A 243 -11.64 2.36 -6.80
N CYS A 244 -12.68 1.56 -7.09
CA CYS A 244 -12.64 0.11 -6.90
C CYS A 244 -11.52 -0.52 -7.73
N THR A 245 -11.40 -0.12 -9.00
CA THR A 245 -10.32 -0.58 -9.89
C THR A 245 -8.95 -0.20 -9.34
N MET A 246 -8.76 1.04 -8.89
CA MET A 246 -7.50 1.53 -8.31
C MET A 246 -7.11 0.76 -7.05
N LEU A 247 -8.07 0.47 -6.16
CA LEU A 247 -7.80 -0.34 -4.96
C LEU A 247 -7.38 -1.77 -5.31
N LEU A 248 -8.03 -2.39 -6.30
CA LEU A 248 -7.65 -3.72 -6.80
C LEU A 248 -6.27 -3.70 -7.46
N LEU A 249 -5.97 -2.70 -8.28
CA LEU A 249 -4.64 -2.52 -8.87
C LEU A 249 -3.58 -2.37 -7.77
N CYS A 250 -3.79 -1.48 -6.79
CA CYS A 250 -2.89 -1.32 -5.63
C CYS A 250 -2.72 -2.64 -4.85
N TYR A 251 -3.79 -3.39 -4.67
CA TYR A 251 -3.76 -4.68 -3.99
C TYR A 251 -2.89 -5.70 -4.74
N HIS A 252 -3.16 -5.90 -6.03
CA HIS A 252 -2.49 -6.92 -6.86
C HIS A 252 -1.04 -6.55 -7.23
N THR A 253 -0.70 -5.26 -7.29
CA THR A 253 0.62 -4.80 -7.78
C THR A 253 1.57 -4.28 -6.69
N PHE A 254 1.04 -3.82 -5.56
CA PHE A 254 1.86 -3.30 -4.45
C PHE A 254 1.67 -4.11 -3.17
N MET A 255 0.44 -4.27 -2.68
CA MET A 255 0.22 -4.86 -1.35
C MET A 255 0.63 -6.34 -1.30
N THR A 256 0.15 -7.15 -2.23
CA THR A 256 0.54 -8.57 -2.33
C THR A 256 2.02 -8.76 -2.65
N PHE A 257 2.62 -7.80 -3.37
CA PHE A 257 4.02 -7.82 -3.74
C PHE A 257 4.94 -7.48 -2.56
N VAL A 258 4.69 -6.39 -1.84
CA VAL A 258 5.57 -5.90 -0.75
C VAL A 258 5.31 -6.63 0.57
N LEU A 259 4.05 -6.91 0.88
CA LEU A 259 3.61 -7.50 2.16
C LEU A 259 3.27 -8.98 2.07
N GLY A 260 3.14 -9.54 0.86
CA GLY A 260 2.82 -10.95 0.64
C GLY A 260 4.04 -11.80 0.29
N THR A 261 3.78 -12.96 -0.34
CA THR A 261 4.80 -13.91 -0.80
C THR A 261 5.38 -13.55 -2.18
N GLY A 262 5.01 -12.39 -2.74
CA GLY A 262 5.43 -11.96 -4.09
C GLY A 262 4.62 -12.56 -5.24
N LYS A 263 3.69 -13.48 -4.96
CA LYS A 263 2.80 -14.13 -5.94
C LYS A 263 1.49 -13.34 -6.12
N GLY A 264 1.58 -12.09 -6.54
CA GLY A 264 0.40 -11.27 -6.89
C GLY A 264 -0.28 -11.78 -8.16
N ASN A 265 -1.57 -11.50 -8.33
CA ASN A 265 -2.32 -11.81 -9.56
C ASN A 265 -2.12 -10.70 -10.60
N VAL A 266 -1.04 -10.80 -11.37
CA VAL A 266 -0.65 -9.81 -12.40
C VAL A 266 -1.64 -9.83 -13.58
N GLU A 267 -2.19 -10.99 -13.91
CA GLU A 267 -3.17 -11.17 -14.99
C GLU A 267 -4.46 -10.40 -14.70
N GLU A 268 -4.94 -10.47 -13.45
CA GLU A 268 -6.11 -9.70 -13.00
C GLU A 268 -5.83 -8.20 -13.03
N ALA A 269 -4.63 -7.76 -12.61
CA ALA A 269 -4.25 -6.36 -12.70
C ALA A 269 -4.24 -5.86 -14.15
N GLU A 270 -3.74 -6.66 -15.09
CA GLU A 270 -3.76 -6.33 -16.52
C GLU A 270 -5.17 -6.27 -17.09
N ARG A 271 -6.04 -7.24 -16.72
CA ARG A 271 -7.45 -7.26 -17.10
C ARG A 271 -8.19 -6.01 -16.62
N LEU A 272 -7.95 -5.61 -15.37
CA LEU A 272 -8.55 -4.41 -14.76
C LEU A 272 -8.06 -3.13 -15.44
N LEU A 273 -6.78 -3.06 -15.83
CA LEU A 273 -6.17 -1.86 -16.40
C LEU A 273 -6.55 -1.64 -17.87
N LYS A 274 -6.68 -2.71 -18.66
CA LYS A 274 -6.85 -2.66 -20.12
C LYS A 274 -7.98 -1.73 -20.60
N PRO A 275 -9.21 -1.74 -20.05
CA PRO A 275 -10.27 -0.83 -20.49
C PRO A 275 -9.92 0.64 -20.26
N TYR A 276 -9.17 0.95 -19.20
CA TYR A 276 -8.78 2.30 -18.87
C TYR A 276 -7.64 2.81 -19.75
N LEU A 277 -6.68 1.97 -20.13
CA LEU A 277 -5.68 2.35 -21.14
C LEU A 277 -6.31 2.63 -22.51
N ALA A 278 -7.39 1.90 -22.87
CA ALA A 278 -8.12 2.18 -24.10
C ALA A 278 -8.90 3.51 -24.04
N ARG A 279 -9.52 3.82 -22.89
CA ARG A 279 -10.29 5.06 -22.69
C ARG A 279 -9.42 6.29 -22.43
N TYR A 280 -8.29 6.10 -21.74
CA TYR A 280 -7.38 7.14 -21.27
C TYR A 280 -5.93 6.81 -21.67
N PRO A 281 -5.60 6.79 -22.97
CA PRO A 281 -4.30 6.30 -23.45
C PRO A 281 -3.12 7.09 -22.92
N LYS A 282 -3.33 8.36 -22.54
CA LYS A 282 -2.31 9.22 -21.92
C LYS A 282 -2.54 9.47 -20.42
N GLY A 283 -3.51 8.82 -19.79
CA GLY A 283 -3.80 9.05 -18.37
C GLY A 283 -2.63 8.61 -17.49
N ALA A 284 -2.01 9.54 -16.76
CA ALA A 284 -0.78 9.28 -16.01
C ALA A 284 -0.92 8.15 -14.98
N ILE A 285 -2.07 8.08 -14.30
CA ILE A 285 -2.40 7.01 -13.35
C ILE A 285 -2.30 5.64 -14.03
N PHE A 286 -2.89 5.50 -15.22
CA PHE A 286 -2.96 4.22 -15.92
C PHE A 286 -1.65 3.83 -16.57
N LEU A 287 -0.89 4.80 -17.10
CA LEU A 287 0.46 4.58 -17.61
C LEU A 287 1.42 4.13 -16.50
N PHE A 288 1.32 4.73 -15.30
CA PHE A 288 2.07 4.29 -14.14
C PHE A 288 1.77 2.83 -13.77
N PHE A 289 0.49 2.44 -13.69
CA PHE A 289 0.13 1.04 -13.43
C PHE A 289 0.55 0.10 -14.57
N ALA A 290 0.57 0.56 -15.83
CA ALA A 290 1.07 -0.22 -16.95
C ALA A 290 2.56 -0.53 -16.79
N GLY A 291 3.37 0.49 -16.45
CA GLY A 291 4.78 0.29 -16.13
C GLY A 291 4.97 -0.67 -14.96
N ARG A 292 4.15 -0.54 -13.91
CA ARG A 292 4.20 -1.41 -12.74
C ARG A 292 3.92 -2.86 -13.07
N ILE A 293 2.92 -3.13 -13.92
CA ILE A 293 2.60 -4.47 -14.39
C ILE A 293 3.76 -5.05 -15.19
N GLU A 294 4.38 -4.28 -16.09
CA GLU A 294 5.55 -4.73 -16.85
C GLU A 294 6.75 -5.02 -15.95
N THR A 295 7.01 -4.19 -14.92
CA THR A 295 8.02 -4.48 -13.90
C THR A 295 7.74 -5.81 -13.22
N LEU A 296 6.51 -6.05 -12.80
CA LEU A 296 6.12 -7.29 -12.15
C LEU A 296 6.19 -8.51 -13.07
N LYS A 297 6.05 -8.34 -14.39
CA LYS A 297 6.27 -9.41 -15.38
C LYS A 297 7.76 -9.70 -15.60
N GLY A 298 8.66 -8.83 -15.17
CA GLY A 298 10.09 -8.90 -15.46
C GLY A 298 10.49 -8.18 -16.76
N ASN A 299 9.55 -7.54 -17.44
CA ASN A 299 9.78 -6.82 -18.69
C ASN A 299 10.35 -5.42 -18.40
N ILE A 300 11.58 -5.36 -17.89
CA ILE A 300 12.14 -4.12 -17.33
C ILE A 300 12.26 -2.99 -18.36
N ASP A 301 12.66 -3.29 -19.60
CA ASP A 301 12.76 -2.28 -20.66
C ASP A 301 11.39 -1.72 -21.06
N ALA A 302 10.37 -2.57 -21.14
CA ALA A 302 9.00 -2.12 -21.40
C ALA A 302 8.48 -1.26 -20.24
N ALA A 303 8.81 -1.63 -18.99
CA ALA A 303 8.45 -0.84 -17.82
C ALA A 303 9.07 0.56 -17.84
N VAL A 304 10.37 0.66 -18.17
CA VAL A 304 11.07 1.95 -18.32
C VAL A 304 10.35 2.84 -19.32
N ASN A 305 10.06 2.32 -20.52
CA ASN A 305 9.36 3.07 -21.56
C ASN A 305 7.98 3.58 -21.10
N ARG A 306 7.23 2.78 -20.33
CA ARG A 306 5.92 3.17 -19.80
C ARG A 306 6.00 4.26 -18.75
N TYR A 307 7.01 4.21 -17.88
CA TYR A 307 7.22 5.25 -16.87
C TYR A 307 7.69 6.57 -17.51
N GLU A 308 8.51 6.50 -18.55
CA GLU A 308 8.90 7.67 -19.34
C GLU A 308 7.69 8.27 -20.07
N GLU A 309 6.87 7.43 -20.73
CA GLU A 309 5.60 7.85 -21.37
C GLU A 309 4.66 8.53 -20.35
N CYS A 310 4.57 8.01 -19.13
CA CYS A 310 3.81 8.61 -18.03
C CYS A 310 4.32 10.01 -17.67
N CYS A 311 5.65 10.17 -17.59
CA CYS A 311 6.27 11.47 -17.32
C CYS A 311 6.01 12.47 -18.45
N GLU A 312 6.06 12.04 -19.70
CA GLU A 312 5.80 12.87 -20.88
C GLU A 312 4.32 13.28 -21.00
N ALA A 313 3.40 12.45 -20.53
CA ALA A 313 1.96 12.65 -20.72
C ALA A 313 1.38 13.89 -20.02
N GLN A 314 2.05 14.44 -19.00
CA GLN A 314 1.64 15.65 -18.28
C GLN A 314 2.80 16.29 -17.54
N GLN A 315 2.76 17.61 -17.30
CA GLN A 315 3.82 18.35 -16.57
C GLN A 315 3.31 19.12 -15.35
N TYR A 316 2.00 19.05 -15.07
CA TYR A 316 1.35 19.87 -14.04
C TYR A 316 1.52 19.27 -12.65
N TRP A 317 1.30 17.95 -12.51
CA TRP A 317 1.45 17.20 -11.27
C TRP A 317 2.75 16.39 -11.29
N LYS A 318 3.85 17.04 -10.90
CA LYS A 318 5.19 16.42 -10.84
C LYS A 318 5.24 15.18 -9.92
N GLN A 319 4.28 15.03 -9.02
CA GLN A 319 4.21 13.89 -8.10
C GLN A 319 4.00 12.57 -8.84
N PHE A 320 3.30 12.57 -9.98
CA PHE A 320 3.25 11.39 -10.85
C PHE A 320 4.63 11.06 -11.43
N HIS A 321 5.43 12.09 -11.77
CA HIS A 321 6.82 11.88 -12.20
C HIS A 321 7.63 11.30 -11.06
N HIS A 322 7.48 11.79 -9.84
CA HIS A 322 8.19 11.25 -8.68
C HIS A 322 7.86 9.77 -8.41
N MET A 323 6.59 9.37 -8.58
CA MET A 323 6.23 7.95 -8.53
C MET A 323 6.93 7.14 -9.63
N CYS A 324 7.00 7.68 -10.85
CA CYS A 324 7.73 7.04 -11.96
C CYS A 324 9.24 7.00 -11.70
N TYR A 325 9.86 8.05 -11.18
CA TYR A 325 11.28 8.10 -10.82
C TYR A 325 11.63 7.06 -9.75
N TRP A 326 10.73 6.81 -8.80
CA TRP A 326 10.90 5.74 -7.82
C TRP A 326 10.95 4.36 -8.48
N GLU A 327 10.03 4.07 -9.40
CA GLU A 327 10.04 2.78 -10.11
C GLU A 327 11.19 2.67 -11.13
N LEU A 328 11.56 3.76 -11.81
CA LEU A 328 12.70 3.84 -12.71
C LEU A 328 14.01 3.59 -11.98
N MET A 329 14.20 4.17 -10.78
CA MET A 329 15.33 3.88 -9.90
C MET A 329 15.47 2.36 -9.68
N TRP A 330 14.38 1.66 -9.39
CA TRP A 330 14.40 0.20 -9.22
C TRP A 330 14.65 -0.55 -10.53
N CYS A 331 14.06 -0.13 -11.65
CA CYS A 331 14.31 -0.73 -12.96
C CYS A 331 15.80 -0.69 -13.32
N PHE A 332 16.46 0.44 -13.10
CA PHE A 332 17.90 0.58 -13.35
C PHE A 332 18.75 -0.20 -12.33
N THR A 333 18.30 -0.34 -11.09
CA THR A 333 18.91 -1.24 -10.10
C THR A 333 18.87 -2.69 -10.55
N TYR A 334 17.74 -3.18 -11.06
CA TYR A 334 17.62 -4.54 -11.60
C TYR A 334 18.56 -4.79 -12.77
N LYS A 335 18.83 -3.77 -13.58
CA LYS A 335 19.80 -3.81 -14.69
C LYS A 335 21.25 -3.62 -14.26
N ARG A 336 21.54 -3.44 -12.96
CA ARG A 336 22.85 -3.06 -12.40
C ARG A 336 23.41 -1.75 -13.00
N GLN A 337 22.55 -0.84 -13.46
CA GLN A 337 22.94 0.46 -14.00
C GLN A 337 22.98 1.50 -12.87
N TRP A 338 23.96 1.38 -11.99
CA TRP A 338 24.08 2.15 -10.74
C TRP A 338 24.04 3.68 -10.96
N LYS A 339 24.65 4.17 -12.04
CA LYS A 339 24.68 5.61 -12.38
C LYS A 339 23.29 6.17 -12.69
N MET A 340 22.47 5.42 -13.42
CA MET A 340 21.08 5.81 -13.71
C MET A 340 20.19 5.70 -12.47
N ALA A 341 20.37 4.64 -11.67
CA ALA A 341 19.65 4.51 -10.41
C ALA A 341 20.00 5.64 -9.42
N PHE A 342 21.28 6.03 -9.36
CA PHE A 342 21.76 7.20 -8.61
C PHE A 342 21.08 8.49 -9.09
N PHE A 343 20.99 8.72 -10.40
CA PHE A 343 20.35 9.91 -10.96
C PHE A 343 18.91 10.07 -10.48
N TYR A 344 18.10 9.01 -10.54
CA TYR A 344 16.72 9.06 -10.07
C TYR A 344 16.61 9.19 -8.54
N ALA A 345 17.52 8.56 -7.78
CA ALA A 345 17.58 8.75 -6.33
C ALA A 345 17.94 10.19 -5.93
N ASP A 346 18.86 10.82 -6.67
CA ASP A 346 19.24 12.22 -6.49
C ASP A 346 18.07 13.17 -6.82
N LEU A 347 17.40 12.95 -7.94
CA LEU A 347 16.22 13.73 -8.35
C LEU A 347 15.10 13.66 -7.29
N LEU A 348 14.80 12.45 -6.81
CA LEU A 348 13.84 12.24 -5.72
C LEU A 348 14.28 12.94 -4.43
N SER A 349 15.57 12.88 -4.08
CA SER A 349 16.07 13.51 -2.85
C SER A 349 15.94 15.04 -2.86
N LYS A 350 16.02 15.65 -4.06
CA LYS A 350 15.89 17.09 -4.29
C LYS A 350 14.44 17.53 -4.35
N GLU A 351 13.59 16.78 -5.04
CA GLU A 351 12.24 17.22 -5.39
C GLU A 351 11.12 16.64 -4.52
N ASN A 352 11.32 15.46 -3.92
CA ASN A 352 10.28 14.74 -3.19
C ASN A 352 10.52 14.77 -1.67
N THR A 353 9.47 15.08 -0.90
CA THR A 353 9.47 15.21 0.56
C THR A 353 8.98 13.96 1.29
N TRP A 354 8.38 12.98 0.60
CA TRP A 354 7.73 11.82 1.21
C TRP A 354 8.66 10.91 2.02
N SER A 355 9.90 10.71 1.56
CA SER A 355 10.90 9.94 2.33
C SER A 355 12.34 10.34 2.01
N LYS A 356 12.69 11.60 2.33
CA LYS A 356 14.04 12.16 2.08
C LYS A 356 15.16 11.29 2.64
N ALA A 357 15.00 10.75 3.84
CA ALA A 357 16.00 9.85 4.44
C ALA A 357 16.23 8.60 3.59
N THR A 358 15.17 8.01 3.00
CA THR A 358 15.30 6.86 2.10
C THR A 358 15.95 7.26 0.78
N TYR A 359 15.57 8.39 0.18
CA TYR A 359 16.15 8.83 -1.10
C TYR A 359 17.65 9.11 -0.98
N ILE A 360 18.07 9.82 0.07
CA ILE A 360 19.49 10.09 0.33
C ILE A 360 20.25 8.80 0.67
N TYR A 361 19.65 7.89 1.44
CA TYR A 361 20.26 6.58 1.68
C TYR A 361 20.48 5.81 0.38
N MET A 362 19.48 5.77 -0.51
CA MET A 362 19.60 5.09 -1.80
C MET A 362 20.64 5.77 -2.70
N LYS A 363 20.68 7.12 -2.71
CA LYS A 363 21.71 7.89 -3.41
C LYS A 363 23.12 7.49 -2.94
N ALA A 364 23.36 7.46 -1.63
CA ALA A 364 24.63 7.01 -1.06
C ALA A 364 24.93 5.54 -1.40
N ALA A 365 23.91 4.69 -1.30
CA ALA A 365 24.03 3.26 -1.59
C ALA A 365 24.37 2.97 -3.05
N TYR A 366 23.88 3.76 -4.02
CA TYR A 366 24.30 3.61 -5.40
C TYR A 366 25.70 4.13 -5.65
N LEU A 367 26.08 5.24 -5.00
CA LEU A 367 27.43 5.79 -5.08
C LEU A 367 28.47 4.78 -4.56
N SER A 368 28.14 4.01 -3.51
CA SER A 368 29.02 2.95 -2.99
C SER A 368 29.20 1.75 -3.93
N MET A 369 28.39 1.65 -5.00
CA MET A 369 28.50 0.58 -6.01
C MET A 369 29.28 1.02 -7.26
N PHE A 370 29.79 2.26 -7.29
CA PHE A 370 30.57 2.75 -8.41
C PHE A 370 31.97 2.13 -8.42
N GLY A 371 32.55 1.98 -9.61
CA GLY A 371 33.89 1.42 -9.75
C GLY A 371 34.97 2.37 -9.20
N PRO A 372 36.18 1.87 -8.89
CA PRO A 372 37.28 2.72 -8.39
C PRO A 372 37.64 3.89 -9.32
N ASP A 373 37.43 3.74 -10.63
CA ASP A 373 37.73 4.73 -11.66
C ASP A 373 36.55 5.67 -11.97
N ASP A 374 35.38 5.43 -11.36
CA ASP A 374 34.20 6.26 -11.59
C ASP A 374 34.29 7.57 -10.80
N CYS A 375 34.10 8.70 -11.48
CA CYS A 375 34.02 10.00 -10.81
C CYS A 375 32.68 10.16 -10.07
N SER A 376 32.74 10.65 -8.83
CA SER A 376 31.54 11.06 -8.09
C SER A 376 30.80 12.18 -8.83
N PRO A 377 29.52 11.98 -9.19
CA PRO A 377 28.70 13.04 -9.77
C PRO A 377 28.59 14.21 -8.78
N PHE A 378 28.66 15.45 -9.30
CA PHE A 378 28.39 16.69 -8.54
C PHE A 378 29.22 16.89 -7.26
N GLY A 379 30.35 16.20 -7.10
CA GLY A 379 31.18 16.27 -5.89
C GLY A 379 30.57 15.56 -4.69
N ASP A 380 29.55 14.72 -4.87
CA ASP A 380 28.93 13.95 -3.79
C ASP A 380 29.93 13.00 -3.12
N ASN A 381 29.86 12.92 -1.78
CA ASN A 381 30.65 12.01 -0.98
C ASN A 381 29.74 10.97 -0.30
N GLU A 382 30.03 9.67 -0.53
CA GLU A 382 29.25 8.55 0.01
C GLU A 382 29.08 8.63 1.53
N ALA A 383 30.18 8.82 2.27
CA ALA A 383 30.16 8.81 3.73
C ALA A 383 29.39 10.00 4.30
N GLU A 384 29.51 11.19 3.68
CA GLU A 384 28.74 12.37 4.08
C GLU A 384 27.24 12.19 3.84
N LEU A 385 26.86 11.61 2.69
CA LEU A 385 25.46 11.31 2.40
C LEU A 385 24.87 10.33 3.42
N PHE A 386 25.59 9.26 3.80
CA PHE A 386 25.12 8.37 4.87
C PHE A 386 25.01 9.09 6.23
N ARG A 387 25.96 9.96 6.58
CA ARG A 387 25.96 10.70 7.87
C ARG A 387 24.74 11.61 8.04
N ILE A 388 24.18 12.14 6.95
CA ILE A 388 23.00 13.01 7.04
C ILE A 388 21.66 12.24 7.12
N VAL A 389 21.61 10.95 6.73
CA VAL A 389 20.37 10.15 6.75
C VAL A 389 19.60 10.23 8.09
N PRO A 390 20.25 10.11 9.28
CA PRO A 390 19.56 10.22 10.57
C PRO A 390 18.86 11.56 10.84
N SER A 391 19.35 12.67 10.27
CA SER A 391 18.76 14.00 10.48
C SER A 391 17.54 14.28 9.59
N LEU A 392 17.32 13.46 8.56
CA LEU A 392 16.23 13.60 7.57
C LEU A 392 14.98 12.78 7.91
N LYS A 393 14.94 12.20 9.12
CA LYS A 393 13.89 11.29 9.58
C LYS A 393 12.52 11.97 9.62
N LEU A 394 11.56 11.39 8.91
CA LEU A 394 10.17 11.79 8.93
C LEU A 394 9.39 10.99 10.00
N LYS A 395 8.26 11.52 10.43
CA LYS A 395 7.31 10.84 11.31
C LYS A 395 5.89 11.00 10.76
N ILE A 396 5.14 9.91 10.81
CA ILE A 396 3.74 9.85 10.43
C ILE A 396 2.97 9.25 11.61
N ALA A 397 1.92 9.92 12.10
CA ALA A 397 1.21 9.55 13.33
C ALA A 397 2.16 9.28 14.52
N GLY A 398 3.19 10.13 14.67
CA GLY A 398 4.23 10.00 15.71
C GLY A 398 5.21 8.85 15.51
N LYS A 399 5.10 8.08 14.43
CA LYS A 399 5.98 6.95 14.11
C LYS A 399 6.75 7.19 12.82
N SER A 400 8.06 6.98 12.86
CA SER A 400 8.84 7.00 11.61
C SER A 400 8.57 5.79 10.75
N LEU A 401 8.64 6.03 9.43
CA LEU A 401 8.52 5.02 8.40
C LEU A 401 9.50 3.86 8.68
N PRO A 402 9.05 2.60 8.62
CA PRO A 402 9.91 1.45 8.89
C PRO A 402 11.17 1.42 8.02
N THR A 403 11.05 1.79 6.75
CA THR A 403 12.15 1.85 5.78
C THR A 403 13.17 2.93 6.12
N GLU A 404 12.73 4.09 6.60
CA GLU A 404 13.66 5.12 7.11
C GLU A 404 14.38 4.66 8.37
N LYS A 405 13.67 4.02 9.31
CA LYS A 405 14.32 3.44 10.49
C LYS A 405 15.38 2.41 10.13
N PHE A 406 15.13 1.63 9.07
CA PHE A 406 16.09 0.69 8.52
C PHE A 406 17.31 1.43 7.95
N ALA A 407 17.10 2.36 7.02
CA ALA A 407 18.14 3.19 6.41
C ALA A 407 19.01 3.90 7.46
N ILE A 408 18.38 4.55 8.44
CA ILE A 408 19.05 5.24 9.55
C ILE A 408 19.91 4.27 10.37
N ARG A 409 19.41 3.05 10.62
CA ARG A 409 20.18 2.04 11.38
C ARG A 409 21.42 1.62 10.61
N LYS A 410 21.31 1.37 9.31
CA LYS A 410 22.44 0.99 8.45
C LYS A 410 23.45 2.14 8.32
N ALA A 411 22.96 3.37 8.12
CA ALA A 411 23.77 4.58 7.99
C ALA A 411 24.61 4.91 9.24
N ARG A 412 24.26 4.39 10.43
CA ARG A 412 25.06 4.59 11.66
C ARG A 412 26.51 4.13 11.54
N ARG A 413 26.80 3.16 10.65
CA ARG A 413 28.17 2.70 10.38
C ARG A 413 29.08 3.82 9.86
N TYR A 414 28.50 4.88 9.30
CA TYR A 414 29.23 6.00 8.73
C TYR A 414 29.44 7.17 9.71
N LEU A 415 28.93 7.08 10.94
CA LEU A 415 29.09 8.15 11.95
C LEU A 415 30.52 8.23 12.51
N SER A 416 31.30 7.16 12.43
CA SER A 416 32.72 7.19 12.83
C SER A 416 33.58 7.89 11.79
N SER A 417 34.75 8.37 12.22
CA SER A 417 35.75 8.96 11.31
C SER A 417 36.36 7.94 10.35
N ASN A 418 36.43 6.67 10.77
CA ASN A 418 36.83 5.54 9.93
C ASN A 418 35.65 4.55 9.82
N PRO A 419 34.74 4.75 8.85
CA PRO A 419 33.55 3.94 8.72
C PRO A 419 33.86 2.57 8.12
N VAL A 420 33.10 1.54 8.55
CA VAL A 420 33.12 0.23 7.90
C VAL A 420 32.01 0.23 6.85
N PRO A 421 32.34 0.14 5.54
CA PRO A 421 31.34 0.23 4.48
C PRO A 421 30.28 -0.86 4.56
N LEU A 422 29.10 -0.56 4.02
CA LEU A 422 28.07 -1.57 3.79
C LEU A 422 28.43 -2.40 2.55
N PRO A 423 28.26 -3.74 2.56
CA PRO A 423 28.76 -4.58 1.46
C PRO A 423 28.02 -4.36 0.14
N VAL A 424 26.69 -4.38 0.16
CA VAL A 424 25.84 -4.23 -1.04
C VAL A 424 24.52 -3.50 -0.70
N PRO A 425 24.57 -2.23 -0.25
CA PRO A 425 23.42 -1.57 0.34
C PRO A 425 22.18 -1.46 -0.58
N PRO A 426 22.29 -1.29 -1.93
CA PRO A 426 21.11 -1.33 -2.79
C PRO A 426 20.45 -2.70 -2.86
N LEU A 427 21.24 -3.78 -2.87
CA LEU A 427 20.73 -5.15 -2.95
C LEU A 427 20.05 -5.59 -1.65
N GLU A 428 20.55 -5.11 -0.51
CA GLU A 428 19.90 -5.29 0.79
C GLU A 428 18.54 -4.55 0.81
N MET A 429 18.48 -3.31 0.34
CA MET A 429 17.20 -2.59 0.20
C MET A 429 16.27 -3.22 -0.82
N MET A 430 16.81 -3.79 -1.91
CA MET A 430 16.03 -4.53 -2.90
C MET A 430 15.28 -5.70 -2.26
N TYR A 431 15.88 -6.40 -1.29
CA TYR A 431 15.18 -7.44 -0.51
C TYR A 431 14.00 -6.86 0.30
N ILE A 432 14.20 -5.70 0.92
CA ILE A 432 13.15 -5.00 1.68
C ILE A 432 11.96 -4.63 0.80
N TRP A 433 12.21 -4.30 -0.48
CA TRP A 433 11.18 -3.99 -1.46
C TRP A 433 10.73 -5.18 -2.32
N ASN A 434 11.15 -6.40 -1.98
CA ASN A 434 10.83 -7.64 -2.69
C ASN A 434 11.28 -7.70 -4.16
N GLY A 435 12.33 -6.95 -4.55
CA GLY A 435 12.82 -6.88 -5.92
C GLY A 435 13.39 -8.21 -6.47
N TYR A 436 13.80 -9.14 -5.61
CA TYR A 436 14.24 -10.48 -6.04
C TYR A 436 13.13 -11.27 -6.76
N ALA A 437 11.86 -11.06 -6.38
CA ALA A 437 10.73 -11.67 -7.07
C ALA A 437 10.53 -11.12 -8.50
N VAL A 438 11.03 -9.91 -8.79
CA VAL A 438 11.02 -9.31 -10.14
C VAL A 438 12.15 -9.90 -10.98
N ILE A 439 13.41 -9.76 -10.52
CA ILE A 439 14.56 -10.27 -11.29
C ILE A 439 14.52 -11.79 -11.45
N GLY A 440 13.90 -12.50 -10.50
CA GLY A 440 13.75 -13.96 -10.57
C GLY A 440 12.93 -14.47 -11.75
N LYS A 441 12.24 -13.59 -12.49
CA LYS A 441 11.58 -13.91 -13.77
C LYS A 441 12.53 -13.80 -14.97
N CYS A 442 13.73 -13.26 -14.76
CA CYS A 442 14.72 -12.96 -15.77
C CYS A 442 16.08 -13.56 -15.34
N PRO A 443 16.43 -14.78 -15.81
CA PRO A 443 17.66 -15.46 -15.41
C PRO A 443 18.92 -14.58 -15.54
N ASN A 444 19.08 -13.88 -16.67
CA ASN A 444 20.22 -12.99 -16.91
C ASN A 444 20.38 -11.88 -15.86
N LEU A 445 19.26 -11.29 -15.40
CA LEU A 445 19.30 -10.25 -14.35
C LEU A 445 19.65 -10.87 -12.99
N THR A 446 19.12 -12.06 -12.71
CA THR A 446 19.39 -12.78 -11.45
C THR A 446 20.84 -13.26 -11.38
N GLU A 447 21.38 -13.80 -12.48
CA GLU A 447 22.79 -14.19 -12.61
C GLU A 447 23.69 -12.98 -12.43
N GLY A 448 23.40 -11.86 -13.10
CA GLY A 448 24.15 -10.63 -12.90
C GLY A 448 24.14 -10.14 -11.45
N MET A 449 22.98 -10.23 -10.78
CA MET A 449 22.92 -9.88 -9.36
C MET A 449 23.75 -10.83 -8.48
N LEU A 450 23.77 -12.12 -8.81
CA LEU A 450 24.58 -13.12 -8.13
C LEU A 450 26.09 -12.89 -8.33
N GLU A 451 26.52 -12.46 -9.52
CA GLU A 451 27.91 -12.05 -9.79
C GLU A 451 28.34 -10.92 -8.84
N THR A 452 27.55 -9.85 -8.73
CA THR A 452 27.82 -8.73 -7.82
C THR A 452 27.91 -9.19 -6.36
N LEU A 453 27.09 -10.16 -5.96
CA LEU A 453 27.15 -10.75 -4.61
C LEU A 453 28.40 -11.63 -4.40
N ASN A 454 28.87 -12.33 -5.43
CA ASN A 454 30.10 -13.11 -5.36
C ASN A 454 31.32 -12.19 -5.20
N GLU A 455 31.39 -11.12 -5.99
CA GLU A 455 32.44 -10.10 -5.87
C GLU A 455 32.48 -9.48 -4.47
N ALA A 456 31.32 -9.16 -3.90
CA ALA A 456 31.19 -8.66 -2.54
C ALA A 456 31.63 -9.69 -1.48
N GLU A 457 31.31 -10.97 -1.67
CA GLU A 457 31.76 -12.05 -0.77
C GLU A 457 33.28 -12.18 -0.77
N GLU A 458 33.91 -12.12 -1.94
CA GLU A 458 35.36 -12.15 -2.08
C GLU A 458 36.04 -10.92 -1.47
N ALA A 459 35.50 -9.72 -1.71
CA ALA A 459 36.00 -8.49 -1.11
C ALA A 459 35.92 -8.56 0.42
N LEU A 460 34.83 -9.11 0.97
CA LEU A 460 34.66 -9.30 2.41
C LEU A 460 35.63 -10.35 2.97
N ALA A 461 35.99 -11.38 2.20
CA ALA A 461 36.98 -12.38 2.59
C ALA A 461 38.42 -11.82 2.62
N ARG A 462 38.74 -10.85 1.74
CA ARG A 462 40.03 -10.15 1.71
C ARG A 462 40.17 -9.06 2.78
N SER A 463 39.05 -8.56 3.30
CA SER A 463 39.02 -7.47 4.27
C SER A 463 39.41 -7.93 5.68
N SER A 464 39.96 -7.02 6.48
CA SER A 464 40.26 -7.29 7.89
C SER A 464 38.98 -7.63 8.66
N ALA A 465 39.03 -8.67 9.50
CA ALA A 465 37.88 -9.07 10.29
C ALA A 465 37.46 -7.94 11.26
N THR A 466 36.23 -7.47 11.11
CA THR A 466 35.59 -6.53 12.01
C THR A 466 34.53 -7.24 12.84
N GLU A 467 33.99 -6.58 13.86
CA GLU A 467 32.86 -7.12 14.62
C GLU A 467 31.57 -7.27 13.80
N LEU A 468 31.50 -6.64 12.62
CA LEU A 468 30.37 -6.68 11.68
C LEU A 468 30.48 -7.83 10.67
N LEU A 469 31.63 -8.52 10.62
CA LEU A 469 31.91 -9.55 9.61
C LEU A 469 30.86 -10.68 9.58
N ALA A 470 30.37 -11.10 10.74
CA ALA A 470 29.35 -12.14 10.82
C ALA A 470 28.01 -11.67 10.23
N ASP A 471 27.57 -10.47 10.60
CA ASP A 471 26.38 -9.82 10.06
C ASP A 471 26.49 -9.63 8.54
N ASP A 472 27.62 -9.09 8.05
CA ASP A 472 27.84 -8.82 6.62
C ASP A 472 27.88 -10.10 5.78
N ARG A 473 28.52 -11.16 6.29
CA ARG A 473 28.46 -12.49 5.65
C ARG A 473 27.03 -13.01 5.60
N CYS A 474 26.26 -12.86 6.68
CA CYS A 474 24.86 -13.32 6.70
C CYS A 474 23.96 -12.53 5.76
N VAL A 475 24.18 -11.22 5.58
CA VAL A 475 23.50 -10.41 4.54
C VAL A 475 23.80 -10.99 3.17
N ILE A 476 25.07 -11.16 2.80
CA ILE A 476 25.46 -11.70 1.49
C ILE A 476 24.87 -13.10 1.29
N LYS A 477 24.92 -13.97 2.31
CA LYS A 477 24.35 -15.32 2.23
C LYS A 477 22.84 -15.28 2.00
N LEU A 478 22.10 -14.37 2.64
CA LEU A 478 20.65 -14.22 2.44
C LEU A 478 20.34 -13.85 0.99
N LEU A 479 21.05 -12.84 0.47
CA LEU A 479 20.83 -12.32 -0.88
C LEU A 479 21.24 -13.34 -1.96
N LYS A 480 22.34 -14.07 -1.76
CA LYS A 480 22.73 -15.19 -2.64
C LYS A 480 21.70 -16.30 -2.63
N GLY A 481 21.18 -16.68 -1.46
CA GLY A 481 20.12 -17.68 -1.34
C GLY A 481 18.87 -17.32 -2.14
N LEU A 482 18.50 -16.03 -2.17
CA LEU A 482 17.38 -15.53 -3.00
C LEU A 482 17.66 -15.67 -4.50
N CYS A 483 18.84 -15.28 -4.98
CA CYS A 483 19.22 -15.48 -6.39
C CYS A 483 19.22 -16.96 -6.77
N LEU A 484 19.87 -17.80 -5.96
CA LEU A 484 19.99 -19.24 -6.21
C LEU A 484 18.62 -19.94 -6.22
N LYS A 485 17.73 -19.55 -5.31
CA LYS A 485 16.32 -19.99 -5.30
C LYS A 485 15.64 -19.70 -6.64
N HIS A 486 15.76 -18.48 -7.15
CA HIS A 486 15.13 -18.09 -8.41
C HIS A 486 15.80 -18.71 -9.65
N LEU A 487 17.09 -19.06 -9.57
CA LEU A 487 17.81 -19.82 -10.58
C LEU A 487 17.56 -21.34 -10.52
N GLY A 488 16.70 -21.81 -9.61
CA GLY A 488 16.41 -23.24 -9.45
C GLY A 488 17.51 -24.05 -8.76
N LYS A 489 18.54 -23.40 -8.20
CA LYS A 489 19.64 -24.02 -7.45
C LYS A 489 19.23 -24.23 -6.00
N ILE A 490 18.25 -25.11 -5.80
CA ILE A 490 17.49 -25.15 -4.55
C ILE A 490 18.34 -25.59 -3.35
N SER A 491 19.15 -26.64 -3.49
CA SER A 491 20.01 -27.12 -2.39
C SER A 491 20.98 -26.03 -1.92
N GLU A 492 21.61 -25.32 -2.86
CA GLU A 492 22.53 -24.23 -2.51
C GLU A 492 21.77 -23.09 -1.79
N ALA A 493 20.57 -22.75 -2.25
CA ALA A 493 19.73 -21.76 -1.58
C ALA A 493 19.37 -22.17 -0.14
N GLU A 494 19.03 -23.44 0.09
CA GLU A 494 18.78 -23.98 1.43
C GLU A 494 20.02 -23.86 2.33
N ASP A 495 21.20 -24.22 1.84
CA ASP A 495 22.46 -24.10 2.58
C ASP A 495 22.74 -22.65 3.00
N HIS A 496 22.49 -21.71 2.08
CA HIS A 496 22.62 -20.28 2.34
C HIS A 496 21.69 -19.78 3.46
N PHE A 497 20.42 -20.19 3.47
CA PHE A 497 19.47 -19.80 4.53
C PHE A 497 19.78 -20.51 5.86
N ASN A 498 20.13 -21.79 5.83
CA ASN A 498 20.51 -22.56 7.01
C ASN A 498 21.78 -22.01 7.66
N TYR A 499 22.77 -21.56 6.87
CA TYR A 499 23.99 -20.93 7.38
C TYR A 499 23.68 -19.76 8.31
N ILE A 500 22.72 -18.90 7.94
CA ILE A 500 22.34 -17.73 8.74
C ILE A 500 21.76 -18.18 10.09
N TYR A 501 20.85 -19.14 10.05
CA TYR A 501 20.24 -19.69 11.26
C TYR A 501 21.27 -20.37 12.17
N LEU A 502 22.20 -21.15 11.62
CA LEU A 502 23.29 -21.79 12.38
C LEU A 502 24.27 -20.78 12.99
N ASN A 503 24.39 -19.58 12.42
CA ASN A 503 25.25 -18.51 12.92
C ASN A 503 24.48 -17.43 13.69
N GLU A 504 23.23 -17.67 14.10
CA GLU A 504 22.38 -16.72 14.84
C GLU A 504 23.11 -16.06 16.02
N LYS A 505 23.84 -16.84 16.82
CA LYS A 505 24.57 -16.33 18.01
C LYS A 505 25.73 -15.39 17.68
N LYS A 506 26.19 -15.36 16.42
CA LYS A 506 27.28 -14.49 15.96
C LYS A 506 26.77 -13.16 15.40
N ILE A 507 25.47 -13.06 15.08
CA ILE A 507 24.85 -11.85 14.53
C ILE A 507 24.63 -10.86 15.67
N LYS A 508 25.25 -9.68 15.58
CA LYS A 508 25.26 -8.69 16.66
C LYS A 508 24.26 -7.54 16.46
N TYR A 509 23.95 -7.16 15.22
CA TYR A 509 23.19 -5.94 14.92
C TYR A 509 22.01 -6.20 14.00
N ASP A 510 22.22 -6.94 12.92
CA ASP A 510 21.24 -7.18 11.87
C ASP A 510 20.35 -8.41 12.19
N HIS A 511 19.76 -8.41 13.39
CA HIS A 511 18.90 -9.49 13.88
C HIS A 511 17.68 -9.78 13.00
N TYR A 512 17.34 -8.89 12.06
CA TYR A 512 16.28 -9.15 11.08
C TYR A 512 16.64 -10.32 10.15
N LEU A 513 17.92 -10.62 9.94
CA LEU A 513 18.39 -11.67 9.04
C LEU A 513 17.85 -13.05 9.41
N ILE A 514 17.74 -13.35 10.71
CA ILE A 514 17.35 -14.68 11.19
C ILE A 514 15.87 -15.00 10.87
N PRO A 515 14.87 -14.21 11.33
CA PRO A 515 13.48 -14.49 10.99
C PRO A 515 13.20 -14.37 9.49
N ASN A 516 13.96 -13.55 8.76
CA ASN A 516 13.84 -13.45 7.30
C ASN A 516 14.43 -14.67 6.58
N ALA A 517 15.57 -15.22 7.01
CA ALA A 517 16.11 -16.46 6.46
C ALA A 517 15.16 -17.65 6.70
N LEU A 518 14.57 -17.74 7.90
CA LEU A 518 13.56 -18.76 8.21
C LEU A 518 12.30 -18.60 7.34
N LEU A 519 11.85 -17.36 7.12
CA LEU A 519 10.73 -17.06 6.21
C LEU A 519 11.05 -17.50 4.78
N GLU A 520 12.21 -17.13 4.23
CA GLU A 520 12.56 -17.47 2.85
C GLU A 520 12.76 -18.97 2.64
N LEU A 521 13.37 -19.66 3.62
CA LEU A 521 13.47 -21.12 3.65
C LEU A 521 12.08 -21.78 3.71
N ALA A 522 11.17 -21.25 4.53
CA ALA A 522 9.80 -21.76 4.59
C ALA A 522 9.06 -21.58 3.27
N ILE A 523 9.20 -20.43 2.60
CA ILE A 523 8.61 -20.21 1.27
C ILE A 523 9.20 -21.19 0.26
N LEU A 524 10.52 -21.43 0.31
CA LEU A 524 11.19 -22.43 -0.53
C LEU A 524 10.61 -23.84 -0.32
N TYR A 525 10.36 -24.22 0.93
CA TYR A 525 9.71 -25.49 1.27
C TYR A 525 8.26 -25.56 0.79
N LEU A 526 7.50 -24.45 0.86
CA LEU A 526 6.16 -24.39 0.28
C LEU A 526 6.19 -24.59 -1.24
N ASP A 527 7.19 -24.04 -1.92
CA ASP A 527 7.37 -24.23 -3.37
C ASP A 527 7.73 -25.69 -3.73
N GLN A 528 8.26 -26.47 -2.77
CA GLN A 528 8.52 -27.91 -2.88
C GLN A 528 7.40 -28.81 -2.28
N ASP A 529 6.23 -28.24 -1.93
CA ASP A 529 5.12 -28.94 -1.25
C ASP A 529 5.45 -29.51 0.16
N ARG A 530 6.56 -29.08 0.78
CA ARG A 530 6.95 -29.44 2.17
C ARG A 530 6.23 -28.57 3.21
N ARG A 531 4.89 -28.64 3.21
CA ARG A 531 4.02 -27.74 3.99
C ARG A 531 4.25 -27.79 5.50
N GLU A 532 4.35 -28.98 6.09
CA GLU A 532 4.48 -29.11 7.54
C GLU A 532 5.78 -28.48 8.07
N GLU A 533 6.88 -28.71 7.36
CA GLU A 533 8.19 -28.13 7.68
C GLU A 533 8.16 -26.61 7.53
N ALA A 534 7.55 -26.11 6.45
CA ALA A 534 7.36 -24.68 6.25
C ALA A 534 6.56 -24.03 7.38
N ILE A 535 5.44 -24.63 7.81
CA ILE A 535 4.62 -24.11 8.91
C ILE A 535 5.42 -24.03 10.22
N LYS A 536 6.23 -25.06 10.52
CA LYS A 536 7.12 -25.08 11.71
C LYS A 536 8.11 -23.91 11.67
N LEU A 537 8.74 -23.66 10.52
CA LEU A 537 9.67 -22.53 10.34
C LEU A 537 8.98 -21.18 10.46
N LEU A 538 7.78 -21.01 9.87
CA LEU A 538 7.01 -19.77 9.92
C LEU A 538 6.56 -19.42 11.34
N GLU A 539 6.04 -20.39 12.10
CA GLU A 539 5.66 -20.15 13.49
C GLU A 539 6.88 -19.86 14.37
N LYS A 540 8.01 -20.53 14.12
CA LYS A 540 9.28 -20.22 14.81
C LYS A 540 9.74 -18.79 14.55
N ALA A 541 9.77 -18.36 13.28
CA ALA A 541 10.16 -17.01 12.89
C ALA A 541 9.28 -15.93 13.55
N LYS A 542 7.98 -16.22 13.71
CA LYS A 542 6.98 -15.32 14.30
C LYS A 542 6.99 -15.26 15.83
N GLN A 543 7.33 -16.36 16.50
CA GLN A 543 7.20 -16.47 17.97
C GLN A 543 8.52 -16.15 18.69
N ASN A 544 9.66 -16.51 18.10
CA ASN A 544 10.94 -16.51 18.80
C ASN A 544 11.74 -15.20 18.63
N TYR A 545 11.36 -14.33 17.69
CA TYR A 545 12.11 -13.12 17.35
C TYR A 545 11.23 -11.87 17.48
N LYS A 546 11.78 -10.80 18.08
CA LYS A 546 11.08 -9.52 18.32
C LYS A 546 12.05 -8.33 18.27
N ASN A 547 11.52 -7.13 18.11
CA ASN A 547 12.24 -5.85 18.18
C ASN A 547 13.35 -5.67 17.11
N TYR A 548 13.23 -6.37 15.98
CA TYR A 548 14.18 -6.28 14.88
C TYR A 548 13.72 -5.28 13.81
N SER A 549 14.66 -4.89 12.93
CA SER A 549 14.38 -4.01 11.79
C SER A 549 13.31 -4.61 10.88
N MET A 550 12.32 -3.82 10.44
CA MET A 550 11.27 -4.28 9.51
C MET A 550 10.39 -5.43 10.04
N GLU A 551 10.32 -5.66 11.36
CA GLU A 551 9.51 -6.71 11.99
C GLU A 551 8.06 -6.75 11.50
N THR A 552 7.40 -5.59 11.43
CA THR A 552 6.02 -5.51 10.95
C THR A 552 5.87 -6.08 9.54
N ARG A 553 6.78 -5.75 8.61
CA ARG A 553 6.76 -6.29 7.24
C ARG A 553 6.96 -7.80 7.26
N THR A 554 7.96 -8.30 7.99
CA THR A 554 8.23 -9.73 8.09
C THR A 554 7.02 -10.49 8.64
N HIS A 555 6.31 -9.94 9.63
CA HIS A 555 5.07 -10.54 10.14
C HIS A 555 3.94 -10.59 9.11
N PHE A 556 3.74 -9.54 8.31
CA PHE A 556 2.77 -9.57 7.21
C PHE A 556 3.10 -10.68 6.21
N ARG A 557 4.38 -10.82 5.82
CA ARG A 557 4.83 -11.86 4.89
C ARG A 557 4.68 -13.27 5.47
N ILE A 558 5.01 -13.46 6.75
CA ILE A 558 4.79 -14.73 7.46
C ILE A 558 3.30 -15.08 7.47
N GLN A 559 2.41 -14.13 7.75
CA GLN A 559 0.97 -14.37 7.73
C GLN A 559 0.47 -14.75 6.33
N ALA A 560 0.94 -14.07 5.29
CA ALA A 560 0.60 -14.42 3.92
C ALA A 560 1.07 -15.85 3.57
N ALA A 561 2.29 -16.22 3.94
CA ALA A 561 2.82 -17.56 3.73
C ALA A 561 2.05 -18.64 4.54
N LEU A 562 1.69 -18.35 5.79
CA LEU A 562 0.87 -19.24 6.62
C LEU A 562 -0.54 -19.43 6.04
N HIS A 563 -1.14 -18.37 5.48
CA HIS A 563 -2.42 -18.47 4.80
C HIS A 563 -2.29 -19.38 3.57
N GLN A 564 -1.29 -19.14 2.72
CA GLN A 564 -1.01 -19.97 1.54
C GLN A 564 -0.80 -21.45 1.92
N ALA A 565 -0.04 -21.72 2.97
CA ALA A 565 0.20 -23.08 3.46
C ALA A 565 -1.09 -23.79 3.93
N LYS A 566 -2.10 -23.03 4.35
CA LYS A 566 -3.39 -23.52 4.85
C LYS A 566 -4.50 -23.55 3.79
N SER A 567 -4.34 -22.87 2.65
CA SER A 567 -5.46 -22.53 1.75
C SER A 567 -5.51 -23.25 0.39
N ALA A 568 -4.78 -24.35 0.13
CA ALA A 568 -4.92 -25.11 -1.14
C ALA A 568 -4.49 -26.61 -1.03
N PRO A 569 -5.15 -27.57 -1.74
CA PRO A 569 -6.51 -28.06 -1.45
C PRO A 569 -6.66 -29.60 -1.46
N GLU A 570 -7.80 -30.11 -0.98
CA GLU A 570 -8.32 -31.43 -1.34
C GLU A 570 -8.56 -31.52 -2.87
N ASN A 571 -8.13 -32.63 -3.47
CA ASN A 571 -8.32 -33.12 -4.84
C ASN A 571 -7.49 -32.49 -5.98
N GLY A 572 -6.60 -33.32 -6.53
CA GLY A 572 -5.82 -33.07 -7.73
C GLY A 572 -6.60 -33.21 -9.03
N MET A 573 -6.23 -32.39 -10.00
CA MET A 573 -6.36 -32.70 -11.42
C MET A 573 -5.02 -32.44 -12.08
N HIS A 574 -4.37 -33.54 -12.48
CA HIS A 574 -3.22 -33.54 -13.39
C HIS A 574 -3.59 -32.82 -14.70
N CYS A 575 -2.96 -31.68 -15.00
CA CYS A 575 -2.75 -31.28 -16.38
C CYS A 575 -1.47 -31.95 -16.86
N GLY A 576 -1.63 -33.14 -17.45
CA GLY A 576 -0.59 -33.80 -18.21
C GLY A 576 -0.27 -32.98 -19.46
N ALA A 577 1.02 -32.71 -19.66
CA ALA A 577 1.55 -32.23 -20.92
C ALA A 577 1.14 -33.18 -22.04
N SER A 578 0.32 -32.70 -22.98
CA SER A 578 0.13 -33.35 -24.26
C SER A 578 1.13 -32.74 -25.23
N ALA A 579 2.26 -33.41 -25.38
CA ALA A 579 3.11 -33.25 -26.54
C ALA A 579 2.33 -33.74 -27.76
N VAL A 580 2.26 -32.93 -28.81
CA VAL A 580 1.98 -33.42 -30.16
C VAL A 580 2.98 -32.76 -31.12
N SER A 581 3.61 -33.67 -31.87
CA SER A 581 4.48 -33.54 -33.03
C SER A 581 4.31 -32.31 -33.91
#